data_AF-A0A060HNL5-F1
#
_entry.id   AF-A0A060HNL5-F1
#
_cell.length_a   1.000
_cell.length_b   1.000
_cell.length_c   1.000
_cell.angle_alpha   90.00
_cell.angle_beta   90.00
_cell.angle_gamma   90.00
#
_symmetry.space_group_name_H-M   'P 1'
#
loop_
_entity.id
_entity.type
_entity.pdbx_description
1 polymer ?
#
loop_
_entity_poly.entity_id
_entity_poly.type
_entity_poly.pdbx_seq_one_letter_code
_entity_poly.pdbx_strand_id
1 'polypeptide(L)'
;MECWFNGSIDLRKGDIIKIVRAFHDERPLRVTIIENITTGAQRRSIDEGVLMSKSPVTLSEPIVGKVKSSTIGGNNVTSFVIEEGSYQDHVFVRAGERQKGESALIGILQNQLDTYVKICDPYVSVDTIKLLAKVKGDIDILLLTDNIKELYQVKQEIATLSNKLMMRKGTGLHDRFILTRGEGWSVGHSLKDFGSKNSYLAKMVSSVDAESAFDDNWNQASII
;
A
#
# COMPACT_ATOMS: atom_id res chain seq x y z
N MET A 1 -14.83 7.88 -7.23
CA MET A 1 -16.08 7.24 -7.66
C MET A 1 -17.17 7.47 -6.63
N GLU A 2 -18.35 7.90 -7.10
CA GLU A 2 -19.55 8.03 -6.27
C GLU A 2 -20.29 6.70 -6.19
N CYS A 3 -20.74 6.34 -5.00
CA CYS A 3 -21.42 5.09 -4.70
C CYS A 3 -22.62 5.34 -3.81
N TRP A 4 -23.59 4.43 -3.87
CA TRP A 4 -24.68 4.39 -2.91
C TRP A 4 -24.99 2.95 -2.49
N PHE A 5 -25.49 2.80 -1.26
CA PHE A 5 -25.79 1.52 -0.64
C PHE A 5 -27.17 1.60 0.02
N ASN A 6 -28.06 0.67 -0.36
CA ASN A 6 -29.39 0.58 0.22
C ASN A 6 -29.31 -0.11 1.61
N GLY A 7 -29.06 0.70 2.64
CA GLY A 7 -28.83 0.31 4.01
C GLY A 7 -27.99 1.35 4.75
N SER A 8 -27.99 1.30 6.09
CA SER A 8 -27.15 2.17 6.92
C SER A 8 -25.79 1.50 7.14
N ILE A 9 -24.72 2.14 6.68
CA ILE A 9 -23.34 1.71 6.94
C ILE A 9 -22.54 2.88 7.53
N ASP A 10 -21.86 2.63 8.65
CA ASP A 10 -20.92 3.59 9.22
C ASP A 10 -19.60 3.49 8.45
N LEU A 11 -19.36 4.47 7.57
CA LEU A 11 -18.12 4.61 6.82
C LEU A 11 -17.46 5.93 7.18
N ARG A 12 -16.22 5.88 7.65
CA ARG A 12 -15.46 7.07 8.06
C ARG A 12 -14.55 7.50 6.93
N LYS A 13 -14.30 8.82 6.84
CA LYS A 13 -13.27 9.34 5.94
C LYS A 13 -11.93 8.69 6.28
N GLY A 14 -11.31 8.06 5.29
CA GLY A 14 -10.04 7.35 5.43
C GLY A 14 -10.17 5.83 5.49
N ASP A 15 -11.37 5.28 5.74
CA ASP A 15 -11.59 3.84 5.72
C ASP A 15 -11.26 3.26 4.35
N ILE A 16 -10.65 2.08 4.35
CA ILE A 16 -10.43 1.29 3.15
C ILE A 16 -11.57 0.32 3.01
N ILE A 17 -12.26 0.38 1.87
CA ILE A 17 -13.40 -0.47 1.58
C ILE A 17 -13.18 -1.27 0.30
N LYS A 18 -13.81 -2.44 0.26
CA LYS A 18 -13.82 -3.36 -0.87
C LYS A 18 -15.26 -3.61 -1.28
N ILE A 19 -15.60 -3.20 -2.48
CA ILE A 19 -16.90 -3.42 -3.13
C ILE A 19 -16.82 -4.75 -3.86
N VAL A 20 -17.60 -5.72 -3.39
CA VAL A 20 -17.57 -7.11 -3.89
C VAL A 20 -18.69 -7.36 -4.90
N ARG A 21 -19.86 -6.76 -4.67
CA ARG A 21 -21.03 -6.85 -5.56
C ARG A 21 -21.66 -5.48 -5.78
N ALA A 22 -22.06 -5.22 -7.02
CA ALA A 22 -22.69 -3.98 -7.43
C ALA A 22 -23.52 -4.17 -8.72
N PHE A 23 -24.33 -3.17 -9.06
CA PHE A 23 -24.92 -3.03 -10.38
C PHE A 23 -23.92 -2.31 -11.29
N HIS A 24 -23.20 -3.08 -12.10
CA HIS A 24 -22.00 -2.62 -12.81
C HIS A 24 -22.22 -1.41 -13.75
N ASP A 25 -23.44 -1.27 -14.30
CA ASP A 25 -23.76 -0.25 -15.29
C ASP A 25 -24.42 1.02 -14.69
N GLU A 26 -24.52 1.13 -13.36
CA GLU A 26 -25.17 2.26 -12.70
C GLU A 26 -24.17 3.34 -12.26
N ARG A 27 -24.58 4.62 -12.39
CA ARG A 27 -23.86 5.79 -11.87
C ARG A 27 -24.84 6.72 -11.15
N PRO A 28 -24.67 7.01 -9.85
CA PRO A 28 -23.63 6.49 -8.94
C PRO A 28 -23.68 4.96 -8.80
N LEU A 29 -22.54 4.33 -8.52
CA LEU A 29 -22.44 2.87 -8.47
C LEU A 29 -23.30 2.33 -7.32
N ARG A 30 -24.28 1.48 -7.64
CA ARG A 30 -25.13 0.84 -6.63
C ARG A 30 -24.44 -0.39 -6.05
N VAL A 31 -24.01 -0.28 -4.80
CA VAL A 31 -23.25 -1.32 -4.09
C VAL A 31 -24.20 -2.18 -3.28
N THR A 32 -24.03 -3.51 -3.38
CA THR A 32 -24.88 -4.45 -2.64
C THR A 32 -24.13 -5.33 -1.65
N ILE A 33 -22.84 -5.58 -1.88
CA ILE A 33 -21.95 -6.18 -0.88
C ILE A 33 -20.67 -5.35 -0.79
N ILE A 34 -20.37 -4.92 0.44
CA ILE A 34 -19.22 -4.11 0.79
C ILE A 34 -18.54 -4.67 2.04
N GLU A 35 -17.22 -4.63 2.05
CA GLU A 35 -16.37 -4.94 3.19
C GLU A 35 -15.58 -3.69 3.56
N ASN A 36 -15.69 -3.26 4.82
CA ASN A 36 -14.79 -2.28 5.40
C ASN A 36 -13.55 -3.03 5.90
N ILE A 37 -12.47 -2.96 5.12
CA ILE A 37 -11.21 -3.64 5.41
C ILE A 37 -10.61 -3.09 6.70
N THR A 38 -10.67 -1.75 6.89
CA THR A 38 -10.13 -1.08 8.07
C THR A 38 -10.75 -1.59 9.38
N THR A 39 -12.05 -1.90 9.38
CA THR A 39 -12.74 -2.39 10.58
C THR A 39 -13.04 -3.89 10.55
N GLY A 40 -12.70 -4.60 9.46
CA GLY A 40 -13.10 -5.99 9.20
C GLY A 40 -14.60 -6.22 9.06
N ALA A 41 -15.41 -5.17 8.86
CA ALA A 41 -16.87 -5.28 8.88
C ALA A 41 -17.42 -5.53 7.48
N GLN A 42 -18.18 -6.62 7.29
CA GLN A 42 -18.93 -6.87 6.06
C GLN A 42 -20.39 -6.43 6.19
N ARG A 43 -20.95 -5.86 5.11
CA ARG A 43 -22.35 -5.44 5.02
C ARG A 43 -22.96 -5.84 3.68
N ARG A 44 -24.25 -6.15 3.74
CA ARG A 44 -25.10 -6.51 2.60
C ARG A 44 -26.27 -5.54 2.54
N SER A 45 -26.57 -5.03 1.35
CA SER A 45 -27.69 -4.10 1.16
C SER A 45 -29.02 -4.83 1.26
N ILE A 46 -30.10 -4.09 1.47
CA ILE A 46 -31.47 -4.60 1.44
C ILE A 46 -31.82 -5.18 0.06
N ASP A 47 -31.14 -4.75 -1.00
CA ASP A 47 -31.35 -5.27 -2.36
C ASP A 47 -30.90 -6.73 -2.53
N GLU A 48 -30.07 -7.25 -1.63
CA GLU A 48 -29.62 -8.64 -1.67
C GLU A 48 -30.76 -9.59 -1.29
N GLY A 49 -31.20 -10.41 -2.25
CA GLY A 49 -32.30 -11.38 -2.07
C GLY A 49 -33.67 -10.87 -2.51
N VAL A 50 -33.76 -9.64 -3.04
CA VAL A 50 -34.99 -9.10 -3.63
C VAL A 50 -35.05 -9.49 -5.11
N LEU A 51 -36.21 -9.99 -5.56
CA LEU A 51 -36.44 -10.29 -6.98
C LEU A 51 -36.49 -8.98 -7.78
N MET A 52 -35.58 -8.82 -8.74
CA MET A 52 -35.44 -7.58 -9.52
C MET A 52 -35.25 -7.87 -11.01
N SER A 53 -35.64 -6.91 -11.86
CA SER A 53 -35.47 -7.00 -13.33
C SER A 53 -34.00 -6.92 -13.76
N LYS A 54 -33.16 -6.25 -12.96
CA LYS A 54 -31.70 -6.29 -13.03
C LYS A 54 -31.18 -6.83 -11.71
N SER A 55 -30.19 -7.71 -11.76
CA SER A 55 -29.55 -8.27 -10.58
C SER A 55 -28.14 -7.71 -10.39
N PRO A 56 -27.70 -7.48 -9.14
CA PRO A 56 -26.32 -7.12 -8.88
C PRO A 56 -25.40 -8.28 -9.26
N VAL A 57 -24.23 -7.97 -9.79
CA VAL A 57 -23.23 -8.96 -10.19
C VAL A 57 -22.10 -9.01 -9.17
N THR A 58 -21.50 -10.20 -8.98
CA THR A 58 -20.17 -10.27 -8.36
C THR A 58 -19.16 -9.71 -9.33
N LEU A 59 -18.39 -8.74 -8.88
CA LEU A 59 -17.31 -8.17 -9.67
C LEU A 59 -16.18 -9.20 -9.75
N SER A 60 -15.67 -9.45 -10.97
CA SER A 60 -14.51 -10.34 -11.17
C SER A 60 -13.29 -9.84 -10.41
N GLU A 61 -13.14 -8.52 -10.34
CA GLU A 61 -12.16 -7.82 -9.52
C GLU A 61 -12.92 -6.85 -8.60
N PRO A 62 -12.89 -7.07 -7.27
CA PRO A 62 -13.51 -6.16 -6.32
C PRO A 62 -12.93 -4.75 -6.45
N ILE A 63 -13.78 -3.73 -6.43
CA ILE A 63 -13.30 -2.34 -6.44
C ILE A 63 -12.86 -2.00 -5.03
N VAL A 64 -11.58 -1.65 -4.87
CA VAL A 64 -11.01 -1.23 -3.59
C VAL A 64 -10.78 0.27 -3.62
N GLY A 65 -11.09 0.95 -2.53
CA GLY A 65 -10.86 2.39 -2.44
C GLY A 65 -10.94 2.95 -1.03
N LYS A 66 -10.39 4.15 -0.88
CA LYS A 66 -10.41 4.91 0.36
C LYS A 66 -11.60 5.85 0.39
N VAL A 67 -12.39 5.81 1.45
CA VAL A 67 -13.56 6.67 1.64
C VAL A 67 -13.10 8.13 1.80
N LYS A 68 -13.55 9.00 0.90
CA LYS A 68 -13.32 10.45 0.96
C LYS A 68 -14.42 11.17 1.73
N SER A 69 -15.65 10.70 1.58
CA SER A 69 -16.83 11.20 2.29
C SER A 69 -17.92 10.12 2.34
N SER A 70 -18.77 10.19 3.36
CA SER A 70 -19.95 9.34 3.51
C SER A 70 -21.08 10.17 4.13
N THR A 71 -22.31 9.87 3.77
CA THR A 71 -23.51 10.50 4.33
C THR A 71 -24.63 9.47 4.36
N ILE A 72 -25.22 9.31 5.55
CA ILE A 72 -26.43 8.51 5.71
C ILE A 72 -27.62 9.46 5.48
N GLY A 73 -28.30 9.26 4.36
CA GLY A 73 -29.49 10.01 3.98
C GLY A 73 -30.76 9.49 4.66
N GLY A 74 -31.88 10.18 4.42
CA GLY A 74 -33.20 9.70 4.81
C GLY A 74 -33.51 8.34 4.20
N ASN A 75 -34.27 7.50 4.92
CA ASN A 75 -34.65 6.13 4.53
C ASN A 75 -33.52 5.08 4.59
N ASN A 76 -32.54 5.23 5.48
CA ASN A 76 -31.44 4.27 5.66
C ASN A 76 -30.66 4.02 4.36
N VAL A 77 -30.42 5.06 3.56
CA VAL A 77 -29.55 4.97 2.38
C VAL A 77 -28.22 5.62 2.71
N THR A 78 -27.11 4.96 2.40
CA THR A 78 -25.78 5.54 2.56
C THR A 78 -25.18 5.89 1.21
N SER A 79 -24.84 7.17 1.03
CA SER A 79 -24.11 7.67 -0.14
C SER A 79 -22.67 7.97 0.25
N PHE A 80 -21.70 7.55 -0.57
CA PHE A 80 -20.29 7.74 -0.25
C PHE A 80 -19.44 7.92 -1.50
N VAL A 81 -18.30 8.58 -1.35
CA VAL A 81 -17.32 8.78 -2.41
C VAL A 81 -16.04 8.08 -2.03
N ILE A 82 -15.49 7.28 -2.95
CA ILE A 82 -14.18 6.68 -2.80
C ILE A 82 -13.16 7.24 -3.79
N GLU A 83 -11.91 7.24 -3.38
CA GLU A 83 -10.76 7.26 -4.27
C GLU A 83 -10.33 5.81 -4.51
N GLU A 84 -10.52 5.34 -5.75
CA GLU A 84 -10.14 4.00 -6.15
C GLU A 84 -8.62 3.84 -6.09
N GLY A 85 -8.18 2.66 -5.64
CA GLY A 85 -6.76 2.34 -5.55
C GLY A 85 -6.56 0.89 -5.09
N SER A 86 -5.37 0.35 -5.34
CA SER A 86 -4.99 -0.94 -4.78
C SER A 86 -4.57 -0.76 -3.32
N TYR A 87 -5.44 -1.18 -2.39
CA TYR A 87 -5.13 -1.25 -0.97
C TYR A 87 -5.07 -2.73 -0.57
N GLN A 88 -3.99 -3.41 -0.96
CA GLN A 88 -3.73 -4.79 -0.57
C GLN A 88 -2.90 -4.80 0.71
N ASP A 89 -3.44 -5.28 1.84
CA ASP A 89 -2.66 -5.40 3.09
C ASP A 89 -1.57 -6.48 3.01
N HIS A 90 -1.53 -7.25 1.93
CA HIS A 90 -0.39 -8.10 1.63
C HIS A 90 -0.30 -8.39 0.12
N VAL A 91 0.92 -8.60 -0.35
CA VAL A 91 1.25 -9.04 -1.70
C VAL A 91 2.18 -10.24 -1.60
N PHE A 92 1.79 -11.34 -2.24
CA PHE A 92 2.71 -12.45 -2.47
C PHE A 92 3.19 -12.45 -3.92
N VAL A 93 4.51 -12.45 -4.09
CA VAL A 93 5.20 -12.42 -5.38
C VAL A 93 5.97 -13.72 -5.52
N ARG A 94 5.69 -14.50 -6.56
CA ARG A 94 6.43 -15.74 -6.83
C ARG A 94 7.79 -15.41 -7.45
N ALA A 95 8.74 -16.33 -7.28
CA ALA A 95 10.01 -16.27 -8.01
C ALA A 95 9.77 -16.17 -9.52
N GLY A 96 10.41 -15.21 -10.17
CA GLY A 96 10.21 -14.89 -11.59
C GLY A 96 9.17 -13.79 -11.85
N GLU A 97 8.32 -13.44 -10.88
CA GLU A 97 7.31 -12.37 -11.02
C GLU A 97 7.88 -10.98 -10.69
N ARG A 98 9.07 -10.63 -11.20
CA ARG A 98 9.75 -9.37 -10.86
C ARG A 98 8.85 -8.15 -11.09
N GLN A 99 8.23 -8.05 -12.25
CA GLN A 99 7.36 -6.91 -12.59
C GLN A 99 6.20 -6.73 -11.61
N LYS A 100 5.58 -7.84 -11.15
CA LYS A 100 4.51 -7.79 -10.15
C LYS A 100 5.02 -7.22 -8.82
N GLY A 101 6.20 -7.65 -8.38
CA GLY A 101 6.82 -7.14 -7.17
C GLY A 101 7.16 -5.65 -7.28
N GLU A 102 7.75 -5.24 -8.40
CA GLU A 102 8.04 -3.83 -8.65
C GLU A 102 6.77 -2.98 -8.65
N SER A 103 5.71 -3.40 -9.35
CA SER A 103 4.42 -2.69 -9.36
C SER A 103 3.79 -2.59 -7.97
N ALA A 104 3.89 -3.63 -7.15
CA ALA A 104 3.38 -3.62 -5.78
C ALA A 104 4.12 -2.60 -4.90
N LEU A 105 5.45 -2.60 -4.95
CA LEU A 105 6.27 -1.64 -4.22
C LEU A 105 5.98 -0.21 -4.67
N ILE A 106 5.94 0.02 -5.99
CA ILE A 106 5.63 1.33 -6.57
C ILE A 106 4.25 1.79 -6.10
N GLY A 107 3.24 0.91 -6.11
CA GLY A 107 1.89 1.22 -5.63
C GLY A 107 1.87 1.64 -4.16
N ILE A 108 2.63 0.96 -3.29
CA ILE A 108 2.74 1.33 -1.87
C ILE A 108 3.38 2.70 -1.69
N LEU A 109 4.47 2.96 -2.42
CA LEU A 109 5.22 4.21 -2.28
C LEU A 109 4.49 5.40 -2.90
N GLN A 110 3.76 5.20 -4.01
CA GLN A 110 3.00 6.25 -4.69
C GLN A 110 1.67 6.61 -4.03
N ASN A 111 1.05 5.70 -3.27
CA ASN A 111 -0.23 5.96 -2.62
C ASN A 111 -0.09 6.68 -1.26
N GLN A 112 1.14 6.92 -0.77
CA GLN A 112 1.43 7.39 0.58
C GLN A 112 2.31 8.67 0.60
N LEU A 113 2.27 9.46 -0.48
CA LEU A 113 3.20 10.54 -0.83
C LEU A 113 3.08 11.84 0.00
N ASP A 114 3.05 11.75 1.32
CA ASP A 114 2.94 12.95 2.16
C ASP A 114 4.28 13.50 2.65
N THR A 115 5.44 12.87 2.38
CA THR A 115 6.80 13.52 2.33
C THR A 115 7.96 12.53 2.27
N TYR A 116 7.94 11.45 3.06
CA TYR A 116 9.11 10.58 3.24
C TYR A 116 8.80 9.08 3.14
N VAL A 117 9.85 8.31 2.90
CA VAL A 117 9.87 6.86 2.98
C VAL A 117 11.11 6.44 3.76
N LYS A 118 10.93 5.70 4.85
CA LYS A 118 12.03 5.05 5.60
C LYS A 118 12.10 3.58 5.17
N ILE A 119 13.28 3.11 4.81
CA ILE A 119 13.51 1.74 4.36
C ILE A 119 14.62 1.14 5.22
N CYS A 120 14.31 0.06 5.94
CA CYS A 120 15.32 -0.80 6.54
C CYS A 120 15.48 -2.03 5.65
N ASP A 121 16.67 -2.21 5.06
CA ASP A 121 17.03 -3.42 4.31
C ASP A 121 18.50 -3.76 4.55
N PRO A 122 18.81 -4.92 5.18
CA PRO A 122 20.19 -5.29 5.49
C PRO A 122 21.07 -5.49 4.25
N TYR A 123 20.50 -5.65 3.05
CA TYR A 123 21.26 -5.93 1.84
C TYR A 123 20.82 -5.03 0.67
N VAL A 124 21.63 -4.02 0.38
CA VAL A 124 21.43 -3.10 -0.74
C VAL A 124 22.37 -3.43 -1.89
N SER A 125 21.86 -3.33 -3.12
CA SER A 125 22.65 -3.37 -4.35
C SER A 125 22.15 -2.32 -5.34
N VAL A 126 22.82 -2.24 -6.50
CA VAL A 126 22.37 -1.42 -7.64
C VAL A 126 20.91 -1.69 -8.01
N ASP A 127 20.44 -2.94 -7.92
CA ASP A 127 19.06 -3.31 -8.22
C ASP A 127 18.05 -2.66 -7.26
N THR A 128 18.42 -2.50 -5.99
CA THR A 128 17.59 -1.77 -5.02
C THR A 128 17.42 -0.31 -5.46
N ILE A 129 18.51 0.34 -5.87
CA ILE A 129 18.47 1.75 -6.30
C ILE A 129 17.66 1.91 -7.59
N LYS A 130 17.86 1.02 -8.57
CA LYS A 130 17.07 1.00 -9.82
C LYS A 130 15.59 0.78 -9.58
N LEU A 131 15.24 0.01 -8.56
CA LEU A 131 13.86 -0.18 -8.15
C LEU A 131 13.28 1.11 -7.56
N LEU A 132 14.00 1.77 -6.65
CA LEU A 132 13.59 3.06 -6.08
C LEU A 132 13.50 4.18 -7.12
N ALA A 133 14.33 4.13 -8.17
CA ALA A 133 14.27 5.06 -9.30
C ALA A 133 12.95 5.03 -10.06
N LYS A 134 12.22 3.90 -10.01
CA LYS A 134 10.91 3.75 -10.66
C LYS A 134 9.79 4.48 -9.91
N VAL A 135 10.02 4.80 -8.64
CA VAL A 135 9.08 5.54 -7.80
C VAL A 135 9.16 7.01 -8.22
N LYS A 136 8.15 7.48 -8.94
CA LYS A 136 8.08 8.89 -9.35
C LYS A 136 7.57 9.77 -8.22
N GLY A 137 8.25 10.88 -7.95
CA GLY A 137 7.87 11.88 -6.96
C GLY A 137 9.05 12.80 -6.59
N ASP A 138 8.80 13.74 -5.66
CA ASP A 138 9.83 14.45 -4.89
C ASP A 138 9.75 13.94 -3.45
N ILE A 139 10.28 12.71 -3.24
CA ILE A 139 10.17 11.98 -1.98
C ILE A 139 11.54 11.94 -1.31
N ASP A 140 11.56 12.17 0.00
CA ASP A 140 12.74 11.94 0.83
C ASP A 140 12.82 10.45 1.20
N ILE A 141 13.80 9.74 0.63
CA ILE A 141 14.04 8.31 0.90
C ILE A 141 15.19 8.20 1.91
N LEU A 142 14.90 7.64 3.08
CA LEU A 142 15.88 7.32 4.13
C LEU A 142 16.15 5.80 4.09
N LEU A 143 17.31 5.39 3.60
CA LEU A 143 17.68 3.98 3.44
C LEU A 143 18.72 3.56 4.47
N LEU A 144 18.33 2.69 5.40
CA LEU A 144 19.19 2.11 6.42
C LEU A 144 19.59 0.69 6.00
N THR A 145 20.89 0.40 5.99
CA THR A 145 21.41 -0.89 5.52
C THR A 145 22.68 -1.32 6.24
N ASP A 146 22.98 -2.62 6.28
CA ASP A 146 24.21 -3.16 6.85
C ASP A 146 25.24 -3.50 5.77
N ASN A 147 24.78 -4.05 4.64
CA ASN A 147 25.63 -4.63 3.62
C ASN A 147 25.31 -4.00 2.26
N ILE A 148 26.31 -3.38 1.66
CA ILE A 148 26.20 -2.77 0.33
C ILE A 148 27.09 -3.54 -0.62
N LYS A 149 26.46 -4.18 -1.60
CA LYS A 149 27.17 -4.80 -2.72
C LYS A 149 27.49 -3.71 -3.74
N GLU A 150 28.74 -3.68 -4.23
CA GLU A 150 29.18 -2.75 -5.29
C GLU A 150 28.99 -1.26 -4.92
N LEU A 151 29.48 -0.86 -3.74
CA LEU A 151 29.29 0.49 -3.17
C LEU A 151 29.51 1.65 -4.16
N TYR A 152 30.56 1.57 -4.99
CA TYR A 152 30.85 2.60 -5.98
C TYR A 152 29.72 2.77 -7.00
N GLN A 153 29.18 1.67 -7.52
CA GLN A 153 28.10 1.68 -8.50
C GLN A 153 26.79 2.13 -7.85
N VAL A 154 26.53 1.72 -6.61
CA VAL A 154 25.38 2.21 -5.82
C VAL A 154 25.42 3.73 -5.68
N LYS A 155 26.58 4.32 -5.34
CA LYS A 155 26.73 5.78 -5.24
C LYS A 155 26.48 6.49 -6.58
N GLN A 156 26.96 5.93 -7.69
CA GLN A 156 26.70 6.48 -9.02
C GLN A 156 25.21 6.47 -9.36
N GLU A 157 24.52 5.36 -9.08
CA GLU A 157 23.08 5.23 -9.34
C GLU A 157 22.23 6.10 -8.42
N ILE A 158 22.66 6.35 -7.18
CA ILE A 158 21.98 7.31 -6.29
C ILE A 158 22.04 8.72 -6.86
N ALA A 159 23.17 9.10 -7.46
CA ALA A 159 23.34 10.43 -8.06
C ALA A 159 22.45 10.68 -9.29
N THR A 160 21.88 9.62 -9.90
CA THR A 160 20.97 9.73 -11.05
C THR A 160 19.49 9.72 -10.64
N LEU A 161 19.18 9.51 -9.36
CA LEU A 161 17.81 9.51 -8.86
C LEU A 161 17.20 10.91 -8.90
N SER A 162 15.92 10.98 -9.28
CA SER A 162 15.11 12.20 -9.12
C SER A 162 14.69 12.44 -7.66
N ASN A 163 14.54 11.37 -6.87
CA ASN A 163 14.21 11.44 -5.45
C ASN A 163 15.45 11.75 -4.61
N LYS A 164 15.27 12.41 -3.47
CA LYS A 164 16.36 12.64 -2.51
C LYS A 164 16.56 11.37 -1.69
N LEU A 165 17.60 10.60 -2.03
CA LEU A 165 17.96 9.40 -1.28
C LEU A 165 19.14 9.67 -0.36
N MET A 166 18.91 9.53 0.95
CA MET A 166 19.96 9.46 1.96
C MET A 166 20.13 8.01 2.39
N MET A 167 21.38 7.55 2.43
CA MET A 167 21.71 6.19 2.83
C MET A 167 22.66 6.21 4.02
N ARG A 168 22.37 5.39 5.04
CA ARG A 168 23.25 5.20 6.21
C ARG A 168 23.54 3.72 6.46
N LYS A 169 24.74 3.47 6.97
CA LYS A 169 25.21 2.15 7.35
C LYS A 169 24.92 1.90 8.83
N GLY A 170 24.03 0.96 9.12
CA GLY A 170 23.77 0.44 10.46
C GLY A 170 24.70 -0.71 10.84
N THR A 171 24.37 -1.34 11.97
CA THR A 171 25.04 -2.55 12.46
C THR A 171 24.02 -3.50 13.07
N GLY A 172 24.03 -4.77 12.66
CA GLY A 172 23.17 -5.81 13.24
C GLY A 172 21.73 -5.76 12.74
N LEU A 173 21.49 -5.19 11.57
CA LEU A 173 20.17 -5.12 10.96
C LEU A 173 19.79 -6.48 10.36
N HIS A 174 18.63 -6.98 10.75
CA HIS A 174 18.04 -8.21 10.22
C HIS A 174 16.64 -8.00 9.65
N ASP A 175 15.93 -7.01 10.17
CA ASP A 175 14.57 -6.69 9.78
C ASP A 175 14.52 -5.95 8.44
N ARG A 176 13.42 -6.18 7.74
CA ARG A 176 13.15 -5.61 6.43
C ARG A 176 11.79 -4.97 6.43
N PHE A 177 11.75 -3.66 6.32
CA PHE A 177 10.48 -2.94 6.32
C PHE A 177 10.58 -1.62 5.58
N ILE A 178 9.40 -1.14 5.18
CA ILE A 178 9.18 0.14 4.53
C ILE A 178 8.17 0.89 5.38
N LEU A 179 8.48 2.11 5.77
CA LEU A 179 7.61 2.97 6.54
C LEU A 179 7.30 4.22 5.71
N THR A 180 6.03 4.59 5.73
CA THR A 180 5.52 5.85 5.20
C THR A 180 4.76 6.55 6.33
N ARG A 181 4.15 7.70 6.05
CA ARG A 181 3.41 8.45 7.06
C ARG A 181 2.26 7.62 7.65
N GLY A 182 2.45 7.12 8.88
CA GLY A 182 1.43 6.37 9.62
C GLY A 182 1.17 4.95 9.12
N GLU A 183 1.97 4.44 8.19
CA GLU A 183 1.86 3.06 7.70
C GLU A 183 3.23 2.39 7.64
N GLY A 184 3.23 1.06 7.76
CA GLY A 184 4.43 0.25 7.67
C GLY A 184 4.15 -1.05 6.93
N TRP A 185 5.19 -1.57 6.29
CA TRP A 185 5.14 -2.80 5.50
C TRP A 185 6.35 -3.65 5.84
N SER A 186 6.11 -4.90 6.23
CA SER A 186 7.15 -5.93 6.38
C SER A 186 7.44 -6.57 5.05
N VAL A 187 8.73 -6.79 4.75
CA VAL A 187 9.18 -7.39 3.49
C VAL A 187 9.90 -8.71 3.78
N GLY A 188 9.44 -9.79 3.16
CA GLY A 188 10.01 -11.12 3.40
C GLY A 188 11.44 -11.31 2.89
N HIS A 189 11.86 -10.52 1.90
CA HIS A 189 13.19 -10.56 1.32
C HIS A 189 13.69 -9.14 1.00
N SER A 190 15.00 -8.99 0.83
CA SER A 190 15.58 -7.72 0.44
C SER A 190 15.02 -7.23 -0.89
N LEU A 191 14.91 -5.92 -1.06
CA LEU A 191 14.29 -5.28 -2.22
C LEU A 191 14.98 -5.67 -3.53
N LYS A 192 16.30 -5.92 -3.51
CA LYS A 192 17.05 -6.46 -4.66
C LYS A 192 16.55 -7.82 -5.14
N ASP A 193 15.98 -8.63 -4.24
CA ASP A 193 15.50 -9.99 -4.49
C ASP A 193 13.97 -10.03 -4.71
N PHE A 194 13.28 -8.89 -4.65
CA PHE A 194 11.83 -8.85 -4.70
C PHE A 194 11.32 -9.28 -6.09
N GLY A 195 10.63 -10.41 -6.12
CA GLY A 195 10.15 -11.07 -7.34
C GLY A 195 11.19 -11.89 -8.11
N SER A 196 12.47 -11.90 -7.71
CA SER A 196 13.41 -12.96 -8.12
C SER A 196 13.28 -14.19 -7.22
N LYS A 197 12.87 -13.99 -5.96
CA LYS A 197 12.51 -15.04 -4.99
C LYS A 197 11.04 -14.93 -4.60
N ASN A 198 10.47 -16.05 -4.12
CA ASN A 198 9.19 -16.04 -3.44
C ASN A 198 9.25 -15.05 -2.28
N SER A 199 8.46 -13.98 -2.34
CA SER A 199 8.54 -12.86 -1.42
C SER A 199 7.13 -12.43 -1.03
N TYR A 200 6.99 -12.03 0.22
CA TYR A 200 5.78 -11.38 0.70
C TYR A 200 6.09 -9.93 1.04
N LEU A 201 5.08 -9.08 0.90
CA LEU A 201 5.07 -7.71 1.38
C LEU A 201 3.76 -7.56 2.14
N ALA A 202 3.79 -7.31 3.44
CA ALA A 202 2.59 -7.32 4.27
C ALA A 202 2.52 -6.05 5.11
N LYS A 203 1.36 -5.42 5.14
CA LYS A 203 1.08 -4.25 5.95
C LYS A 203 1.18 -4.62 7.42
N MET A 204 1.88 -3.80 8.18
CA MET A 204 2.01 -3.93 9.62
C MET A 204 0.71 -3.45 10.27
N VAL A 205 0.28 -4.15 11.33
CA VAL A 205 -0.86 -3.72 12.15
C VAL A 205 -0.60 -2.35 12.79
N SER A 206 0.66 -2.13 13.20
CA SER A 206 1.16 -0.86 13.69
C SER A 206 2.61 -0.70 13.22
N SER A 207 2.98 0.52 12.82
CA SER A 207 4.34 0.87 12.40
C SER A 207 5.10 1.67 13.45
N VAL A 208 4.48 2.00 14.59
CA VAL A 208 5.02 2.92 15.60
C VAL A 208 6.37 2.43 16.16
N ASP A 209 6.44 1.17 16.58
CA ASP A 209 7.67 0.62 17.16
C ASP A 209 8.77 0.46 16.11
N ALA A 210 8.40 0.06 14.88
CA ALA A 210 9.33 -0.05 13.76
C ALA A 210 9.90 1.32 13.36
N GLU A 211 9.09 2.38 13.42
CA GLU A 211 9.52 3.74 13.16
C GLU A 211 10.45 4.28 14.25
N SER A 212 10.13 4.04 15.53
CA SER A 212 11.01 4.37 16.64
C SER A 212 12.36 3.65 16.51
N ALA A 213 12.35 2.35 16.25
CA ALA A 213 13.56 1.55 16.08
C ALA A 213 14.38 2.01 14.86
N PHE A 214 13.72 2.41 13.76
CA PHE A 214 14.40 2.99 12.62
C PHE A 214 15.13 4.28 13.01
N ASP A 215 14.45 5.19 13.70
CA ASP A 215 15.01 6.50 14.06
C ASP A 215 16.18 6.37 15.04
N ASP A 216 16.09 5.47 16.03
CA ASP A 216 17.18 5.16 16.95
C ASP A 216 18.43 4.64 16.22
N ASN A 217 18.23 3.68 15.31
CA ASN A 217 19.33 3.12 14.51
C ASN A 217 19.89 4.14 13.51
N TRP A 218 19.03 4.96 12.90
CA TRP A 218 19.41 5.98 11.94
C TRP A 218 20.34 7.02 12.57
N ASN A 219 20.05 7.42 13.80
CA ASN A 219 20.84 8.40 14.55
C ASN A 219 22.23 7.86 14.95
N GLN A 220 22.36 6.55 15.13
CA GLN A 220 23.63 5.88 15.44
C GLN A 220 24.41 5.45 14.20
N ALA A 221 23.74 5.37 13.04
CA ALA A 221 24.30 4.90 11.80
C ALA A 221 25.30 5.88 11.17
N SER A 222 26.27 5.34 10.44
CA SER A 222 27.28 6.13 9.73
C SER A 222 26.78 6.56 8.35
N ILE A 223 27.09 7.79 7.95
CA ILE A 223 26.84 8.28 6.59
C ILE A 223 27.74 7.52 5.61
N ILE A 224 27.20 7.16 4.44
CA ILE A 224 27.92 6.44 3.39
C ILE A 224 28.40 7.38 2.29
#